data_AF-A0A849CI03-F1
#
_entry.id   AF-A0A849CI03-F1
#
_cell.length_a   1.000
_cell.length_b   1.000
_cell.length_c   1.000
_cell.angle_alpha   90.00
_cell.angle_beta   90.00
_cell.angle_gamma   90.00
#
_symmetry.space_group_name_H-M   'P 1'
#
loop_
_entity.id
_entity.type
_entity.pdbx_description
1 polymer ?
#
loop_
_entity_poly.entity_id
_entity_poly.type
_entity_poly.pdbx_seq_one_letter_code
_entity_poly.pdbx_strand_id
1 'polypeptide(L)'
;MLPIDYLNGWLFGIDVKRVKPEIRDLLITYKKECYKALSDYWMKGKAERKTTTDERTGLRQAVSQLVSKKGLIYSDAYSLIHQRFNVQHIDELTAEQIPMAVEYIHKIVLEGELITDTSPKSRGILLDEEAFYVVAGF
;
A
#
# COMPACT_ATOMS: atom_id res chain seq x y z
N MET A 1 -10.49 -17.41 21.26
CA MET A 1 -10.21 -18.25 20.07
C MET A 1 -11.54 -18.67 19.48
N LEU A 2 -11.75 -18.45 18.18
CA LEU A 2 -12.94 -18.94 17.49
C LEU A 2 -12.84 -20.49 17.43
N PRO A 3 -13.84 -21.24 17.89
CA PRO A 3 -13.82 -22.70 17.77
C PRO A 3 -13.86 -23.10 16.29
N ILE A 4 -12.88 -23.91 15.86
CA ILE A 4 -12.68 -24.27 14.45
C ILE A 4 -13.85 -25.10 13.89
N ASP A 5 -14.58 -25.79 14.76
CA ASP A 5 -15.69 -26.69 14.40
C ASP A 5 -16.86 -25.98 13.74
N TYR A 6 -17.09 -24.71 14.09
CA TYR A 6 -18.19 -23.90 13.55
C TYR A 6 -17.80 -23.15 12.27
N LEU A 7 -16.50 -23.05 11.96
CA LEU A 7 -15.99 -22.28 10.84
C LEU A 7 -16.43 -22.88 9.50
N ASN A 8 -16.39 -24.22 9.39
CA ASN A 8 -16.74 -24.91 8.16
C ASN A 8 -18.25 -24.76 7.84
N GLY A 9 -19.12 -24.88 8.85
CA GLY A 9 -20.57 -24.77 8.66
C GLY A 9 -21.00 -23.37 8.19
N TRP A 10 -20.37 -22.32 8.73
CA TRP A 10 -20.69 -20.93 8.41
C TRP A 10 -20.05 -20.44 7.10
N LEU A 11 -18.80 -20.85 6.81
CA LEU A 11 -18.05 -20.39 5.63
C LEU A 11 -18.46 -21.11 4.33
N PHE A 12 -18.78 -22.41 4.40
CA PHE A 12 -19.08 -23.24 3.21
C PHE A 12 -20.58 -23.46 2.97
N GLY A 13 -21.45 -23.04 3.89
CA GLY A 13 -22.90 -23.28 3.79
C GLY A 13 -23.61 -22.54 2.65
N ILE A 14 -23.03 -21.47 2.11
CA ILE A 14 -23.61 -20.68 1.01
C ILE A 14 -23.13 -21.25 -0.33
N ASP A 15 -24.00 -21.87 -1.11
CA ASP A 15 -23.64 -22.38 -2.45
C ASP A 15 -23.82 -21.28 -3.53
N VAL A 16 -22.76 -21.01 -4.29
CA VAL A 16 -22.74 -20.02 -5.38
C VAL A 16 -23.75 -20.38 -6.48
N LYS A 17 -24.11 -21.66 -6.61
CA LYS A 17 -25.12 -22.11 -7.59
C LYS A 17 -26.55 -21.73 -7.18
N ARG A 18 -26.79 -21.52 -5.87
CA ARG A 18 -28.12 -21.27 -5.29
C ARG A 18 -28.48 -19.79 -5.19
N VAL A 19 -27.60 -18.90 -5.64
CA VAL A 19 -27.81 -17.45 -5.67
C VAL A 19 -28.05 -16.93 -7.08
N LYS A 20 -28.76 -15.80 -7.16
CA LYS A 20 -29.06 -15.10 -8.43
C LYS A 20 -27.76 -14.81 -9.18
N PRO A 21 -27.74 -14.90 -10.53
CA PRO A 21 -26.53 -14.72 -11.31
C PRO A 21 -25.83 -13.38 -11.06
N GLU A 22 -26.60 -12.30 -10.84
CA GLU A 22 -26.11 -10.94 -10.58
C GLU A 22 -25.18 -10.82 -9.35
N ILE A 23 -25.35 -11.67 -8.33
CA ILE A 23 -24.58 -11.60 -7.07
C ILE A 23 -23.51 -12.69 -6.96
N ARG A 24 -23.40 -13.58 -7.95
CA ARG A 24 -22.45 -14.70 -7.92
C ARG A 24 -21.01 -14.22 -7.86
N ASP A 25 -20.66 -13.25 -8.70
CA ASP A 25 -19.30 -12.74 -8.78
C ASP A 25 -18.90 -11.99 -7.50
N LEU A 26 -19.83 -11.23 -6.91
CA LEU A 26 -19.64 -10.60 -5.61
C LEU A 26 -19.42 -11.64 -4.50
N LEU A 27 -20.23 -12.70 -4.47
CA LEU A 27 -20.08 -13.78 -3.49
C LEU A 27 -18.78 -14.57 -3.66
N ILE A 28 -18.36 -14.82 -4.89
CA ILE A 28 -17.07 -15.47 -5.18
C ILE A 28 -15.93 -14.58 -4.69
N THR A 29 -15.99 -13.28 -4.95
CA THR A 29 -14.98 -12.30 -4.52
C THR A 29 -14.90 -12.25 -3.01
N TYR A 30 -16.04 -12.08 -2.34
CA TYR A 30 -16.13 -12.06 -0.88
C TYR A 30 -15.55 -13.34 -0.25
N LYS A 31 -15.90 -14.51 -0.78
CA LYS A 31 -15.34 -15.78 -0.30
C LYS A 31 -13.82 -15.83 -0.45
N LYS A 32 -13.28 -15.42 -1.59
CA LYS A 32 -11.82 -15.37 -1.83
C LYS A 32 -11.12 -14.47 -0.80
N GLU A 33 -11.70 -13.31 -0.50
CA GLU A 33 -11.17 -12.39 0.50
C GLU A 33 -11.20 -13.00 1.91
N CYS A 34 -12.29 -13.65 2.29
CA CYS A 34 -12.39 -14.37 3.57
C CYS A 34 -11.35 -15.48 3.68
N TYR A 35 -11.17 -16.31 2.64
CA TYR A 35 -10.13 -17.35 2.64
C TYR A 35 -8.74 -16.76 2.77
N LYS A 36 -8.46 -15.64 2.09
CA LYS A 36 -7.17 -14.97 2.15
C LYS A 36 -6.88 -14.48 3.57
N ALA A 37 -7.81 -13.75 4.19
CA ALA A 37 -7.66 -13.26 5.55
C ALA A 37 -7.43 -14.39 6.56
N LEU A 38 -8.17 -15.48 6.40
CA LEU A 38 -8.07 -16.66 7.25
C LEU A 38 -6.75 -17.41 7.05
N SER A 39 -6.31 -17.58 5.80
CA SER A 39 -5.01 -18.16 5.45
C SER A 39 -3.86 -17.31 5.98
N ASP A 40 -3.95 -15.98 5.85
CA ASP A 40 -2.95 -15.06 6.40
C ASP A 40 -2.85 -15.22 7.91
N TYR A 41 -3.98 -15.33 8.62
CA TYR A 41 -3.98 -15.60 10.06
C TYR A 41 -3.30 -16.92 10.43
N TRP A 42 -3.60 -18.03 9.74
CA TRP A 42 -2.99 -19.32 10.06
C TRP A 42 -1.51 -19.41 9.69
N MET A 43 -1.09 -18.81 8.59
CA MET A 43 0.29 -18.92 8.09
C MET A 43 1.22 -17.87 8.71
N LYS A 44 0.71 -16.67 8.98
CA LYS A 44 1.50 -15.52 9.48
C LYS A 44 1.20 -15.19 10.94
N GLY A 45 0.21 -15.86 11.55
CA GLY A 45 -0.25 -15.61 12.91
C GLY A 45 -1.13 -14.36 13.08
N LYS A 46 -1.33 -13.57 12.01
CA LYS A 46 -2.09 -12.31 12.01
C LYS A 46 -2.78 -12.11 10.66
N ALA A 47 -4.01 -11.62 10.69
CA ALA A 47 -4.71 -11.12 9.51
C ALA A 47 -4.66 -9.61 9.52
N GLU A 48 -3.79 -9.02 8.69
CA GLU A 48 -3.68 -7.57 8.58
C GLU A 48 -4.57 -7.05 7.44
N ARG A 49 -5.37 -6.03 7.74
CA ARG A 49 -6.18 -5.36 6.73
C ARG A 49 -5.28 -4.49 5.85
N LYS A 50 -5.42 -4.64 4.53
CA LYS A 50 -4.82 -3.69 3.57
C LYS A 50 -5.35 -2.28 3.81
N THR A 51 -4.48 -1.29 3.67
CA THR A 51 -4.85 0.12 3.80
C THR A 51 -5.58 0.61 2.56
N THR A 52 -6.57 1.48 2.77
CA THR A 52 -7.33 2.08 1.66
C THR A 52 -6.50 3.13 0.94
N THR A 53 -6.94 3.51 -0.26
CA THR A 53 -6.32 4.61 -1.00
C THR A 53 -6.40 5.92 -0.21
N ASP A 54 -7.53 6.17 0.46
CA ASP A 54 -7.78 7.39 1.23
C ASP A 54 -6.82 7.51 2.42
N GLU A 55 -6.60 6.42 3.16
CA GLU A 55 -5.65 6.37 4.28
C GLU A 55 -4.21 6.71 3.84
N ARG A 56 -3.85 6.38 2.60
CA ARG A 56 -2.52 6.65 2.03
C ARG A 56 -2.39 8.04 1.39
N THR A 57 -3.47 8.84 1.34
CA THR A 57 -3.45 10.17 0.74
C THR A 57 -2.44 11.09 1.41
N GLY A 58 -2.38 11.07 2.75
CA GLY A 58 -1.41 11.88 3.50
C GLY A 58 0.04 11.53 3.15
N LEU A 59 0.35 10.25 2.95
CA LEU A 59 1.68 9.79 2.52
C LEU A 59 2.02 10.29 1.12
N ARG A 60 1.09 10.20 0.17
CA ARG A 60 1.29 10.71 -1.19
C ARG A 60 1.54 12.21 -1.21
N GLN A 61 0.82 12.96 -0.38
CA GLN A 61 1.03 14.40 -0.22
C GLN A 61 2.42 14.70 0.34
N ALA A 62 2.85 13.99 1.39
CA ALA A 62 4.19 14.14 1.96
C ALA A 62 5.29 13.85 0.94
N VAL A 63 5.14 12.78 0.14
CA VAL A 63 6.06 12.44 -0.96
C VAL A 63 6.10 13.54 -2.02
N SER A 64 4.93 14.10 -2.40
CA SER A 64 4.87 15.20 -3.36
C SER A 64 5.59 16.46 -2.83
N GLN A 65 5.50 16.74 -1.54
CA GLN A 65 6.24 17.84 -0.91
C GLN A 65 7.75 17.58 -0.91
N LEU A 66 8.18 16.34 -0.63
CA LEU A 66 9.58 15.93 -0.68
C LEU A 66 10.17 16.10 -2.09
N VAL A 67 9.46 15.64 -3.11
CA VAL A 67 9.84 15.78 -4.52
C VAL A 67 9.94 17.26 -4.91
N SER A 68 8.96 18.07 -4.52
CA SER A 68 8.93 19.50 -4.85
C SER A 68 10.04 20.30 -4.17
N LYS A 69 10.35 20.00 -2.89
CA LYS A 69 11.36 20.73 -2.12
C LYS A 69 12.79 20.28 -2.40
N LYS A 70 13.03 18.99 -2.63
CA LYS A 70 14.38 18.45 -2.87
C LYS A 70 14.71 18.19 -4.34
N GLY A 71 13.73 18.31 -5.25
CA GLY A 71 13.93 17.98 -6.67
C GLY A 71 14.20 16.49 -6.91
N LEU A 72 13.79 15.62 -5.99
CA LEU A 72 13.94 14.16 -6.13
C LEU A 72 12.94 13.61 -7.15
N ILE A 73 13.30 12.53 -7.83
CA ILE A 73 12.36 11.80 -8.69
C ILE A 73 11.40 11.03 -7.79
N TYR A 74 10.11 10.94 -8.17
CA TYR A 74 9.09 10.18 -7.42
C TYR A 74 9.53 8.74 -7.13
N SER A 75 10.18 8.08 -8.09
CA SER A 75 10.73 6.72 -7.92
C SER A 75 11.69 6.61 -6.74
N ASP A 76 12.59 7.59 -6.58
CA ASP A 76 13.56 7.60 -5.49
C ASP A 76 12.86 7.87 -4.16
N ALA A 77 11.88 8.77 -4.14
CA ALA A 77 11.10 9.06 -2.94
C ALA A 77 10.31 7.84 -2.44
N TYR A 78 9.70 7.06 -3.34
CA TYR A 78 9.05 5.80 -2.98
C TYR A 78 10.05 4.71 -2.58
N SER A 79 11.22 4.67 -3.21
CA SER A 79 12.29 3.72 -2.86
C SER A 79 12.75 3.89 -1.41
N LEU A 80 12.82 5.11 -0.90
CA LEU A 80 13.12 5.39 0.51
C LEU A 80 12.10 4.75 1.46
N ILE A 81 10.81 4.83 1.12
CA ILE A 81 9.73 4.23 1.92
C ILE A 81 9.80 2.70 1.82
N HIS A 82 9.95 2.16 0.61
CA HIS A 82 10.06 0.73 0.36
C HIS A 82 11.21 0.11 1.16
N GLN A 83 12.39 0.74 1.11
CA GLN A 83 13.57 0.29 1.86
C GLN A 83 13.37 0.42 3.37
N ARG A 84 12.79 1.53 3.85
CA ARG A 84 12.62 1.79 5.29
C ARG A 84 11.65 0.81 5.95
N PHE A 85 10.56 0.48 5.27
CA PHE A 85 9.50 -0.36 5.81
C PHE A 85 9.55 -1.81 5.29
N ASN A 86 10.55 -2.13 4.45
CA ASN A 86 10.73 -3.44 3.83
C ASN A 86 9.47 -3.92 3.10
N VAL A 87 8.91 -3.05 2.27
CA VAL A 87 7.72 -3.31 1.44
C VAL A 87 8.04 -3.07 -0.03
N GLN A 88 7.37 -3.76 -0.94
CA GLN A 88 7.54 -3.51 -2.39
C GLN A 88 6.67 -2.35 -2.88
N HIS A 89 5.53 -2.16 -2.20
CA HIS A 89 4.54 -1.15 -2.56
C HIS A 89 3.94 -0.52 -1.31
N ILE A 90 3.56 0.76 -1.42
CA ILE A 90 2.93 1.49 -0.31
C ILE A 90 1.54 0.94 0.09
N ASP A 91 0.91 0.06 -0.70
CA ASP A 91 -0.36 -0.60 -0.33
C ASP A 91 -0.17 -1.77 0.64
N GLU A 92 1.07 -2.22 0.84
CA GLU A 92 1.45 -3.24 1.81
C GLU A 92 1.70 -2.65 3.20
N LEU A 93 1.79 -1.31 3.31
CA LEU A 93 1.92 -0.64 4.60
C LEU A 93 0.68 -0.86 5.45
N THR A 94 0.90 -1.24 6.71
CA THR A 94 -0.16 -1.34 7.70
C THR A 94 -0.68 0.04 8.10
N ALA A 95 -1.88 0.11 8.68
CA ALA A 95 -2.47 1.37 9.13
C ALA A 95 -1.59 2.12 10.16
N GLU A 96 -0.79 1.39 10.94
CA GLU A 96 0.16 1.95 11.90
C GLU A 96 1.43 2.47 11.22
N GLN A 97 1.86 1.81 10.14
CA GLN A 97 3.05 2.22 9.39
C GLN A 97 2.84 3.46 8.52
N ILE A 98 1.61 3.74 8.08
CA ILE A 98 1.30 4.94 7.29
C ILE A 98 1.72 6.24 7.99
N PRO A 99 1.26 6.55 9.22
CA PRO A 99 1.67 7.78 9.90
C PRO A 99 3.18 7.82 10.16
N MET A 100 3.81 6.67 10.47
CA MET A 100 5.26 6.59 10.62
C MET A 100 6.01 6.91 9.33
N ALA A 101 5.49 6.47 8.18
CA ALA A 101 6.07 6.75 6.86
C ALA A 101 5.94 8.24 6.50
N VAL A 102 4.79 8.87 6.82
CA VAL A 102 4.58 10.30 6.66
C VAL A 102 5.60 11.09 7.48
N GLU A 103 5.73 10.75 8.77
CA GLU A 103 6.69 11.38 9.67
C GLU A 103 8.13 11.22 9.16
N TYR A 104 8.50 10.01 8.71
CA TYR A 104 9.82 9.75 8.14
C TYR A 104 10.12 10.64 6.94
N ILE A 105 9.16 10.77 6.01
CA ILE A 105 9.31 11.65 4.85
C ILE A 105 9.43 13.11 5.26
N HIS A 106 8.56 13.59 6.16
CA HIS A 106 8.65 14.96 6.67
C HIS A 106 9.98 15.23 7.38
N LYS A 107 10.50 14.25 8.11
CA LYS A 107 11.82 14.34 8.75
C LYS A 107 12.93 14.51 7.70
N ILE A 108 12.92 13.73 6.61
CA ILE A 108 13.89 13.91 5.51
C ILE A 108 13.76 15.29 4.85
N VAL A 109 12.53 15.80 4.70
CA VAL A 109 12.29 17.15 4.17
C VAL A 109 12.93 18.22 5.06
N LEU A 110 12.78 18.11 6.38
CA LEU A 110 13.30 19.06 7.36
C LEU A 110 14.82 18.91 7.60
N GLU A 111 15.33 17.68 7.72
CA GLU A 111 16.75 17.37 7.91
C GLU A 111 17.62 17.73 6.69
N GLY A 112 17.00 17.99 5.53
CA GLY A 112 17.69 18.52 4.35
C GLY A 112 18.34 19.89 4.53
N GLU A 113 18.07 20.61 5.63
CA GLU A 113 18.78 21.85 5.99
C GLU A 113 20.15 21.61 6.69
N LEU A 114 20.50 20.36 7.02
CA LEU A 114 21.81 20.01 7.57
C LEU A 114 22.55 19.05 6.62
N ILE A 115 23.53 19.63 5.94
CA ILE A 115 24.42 19.00 4.96
C ILE A 115 25.06 17.74 5.59
N THR A 116 24.82 16.56 5.00
CA THR A 116 25.80 15.48 5.05
C THR A 116 26.13 15.07 3.62
N ASP A 117 27.32 15.49 3.20
CA ASP A 117 27.94 15.11 1.93
C ASP A 117 28.05 13.59 1.84
N THR A 118 27.23 12.98 0.98
CA THR A 118 27.59 11.76 0.25
C THR A 118 26.90 11.77 -1.12
N SER A 119 27.38 12.67 -1.99
CA SER A 119 27.33 12.47 -3.45
C SER A 119 28.62 11.72 -3.88
N PRO A 120 28.71 11.01 -5.03
CA PRO A 120 28.27 11.52 -6.33
C PRO A 120 27.64 10.49 -7.31
N LYS A 121 26.63 10.88 -8.08
CA LYS A 121 26.82 11.34 -9.47
C LYS A 121 25.50 11.74 -10.15
N SER A 122 25.57 12.90 -10.79
CA SER A 122 24.61 13.59 -11.62
C SER A 122 24.31 12.90 -12.96
N ARG A 123 23.06 13.04 -13.45
CA ARG A 123 22.76 13.32 -14.85
C ARG A 123 21.41 14.02 -14.95
N GLY A 124 21.42 15.26 -15.43
CA GLY A 124 20.22 16.07 -15.63
C GLY A 124 19.53 15.81 -16.98
N ILE A 125 18.49 16.63 -17.20
CA ILE A 125 17.64 16.84 -18.39
C ILE A 125 16.72 15.62 -18.70
N LEU A 126 15.40 15.70 -18.94
CA LEU A 126 14.50 16.67 -19.57
C LEU A 126 13.08 16.58 -18.97
N LEU A 127 12.32 17.67 -19.07
CA LEU A 127 10.86 17.68 -18.93
C LEU A 127 10.28 16.86 -20.08
N ASP A 128 9.67 15.72 -19.79
CA ASP A 128 8.79 15.05 -20.75
C ASP A 128 7.39 14.89 -20.15
N GLU A 129 6.42 15.47 -20.86
CA GLU A 129 4.99 15.55 -20.58
C GLU A 129 4.27 14.18 -20.64
N GLU A 130 4.92 13.07 -20.30
CA GLU A 130 4.35 11.71 -20.43
C GLU A 130 3.83 11.08 -19.12
N ALA A 131 3.84 11.79 -17.99
CA ALA A 131 3.30 11.24 -16.72
C ALA A 131 1.77 11.34 -16.59
N PHE A 132 1.05 11.92 -17.56
CA PHE A 132 -0.40 12.09 -17.51
C PHE A 132 -1.18 10.82 -17.91
N TYR A 133 -0.58 9.87 -18.63
CA TYR A 133 -1.31 8.73 -19.20
C TYR A 133 -1.51 7.52 -18.28
N VAL A 134 -0.85 7.43 -17.11
CA VAL A 134 -0.98 6.26 -16.22
C VAL A 134 -2.12 6.40 -15.20
N VAL A 135 -2.71 7.59 -15.05
CA VAL A 135 -3.78 7.86 -14.06
C VAL A 135 -5.20 7.70 -14.66
N ALA A 136 -5.32 7.45 -15.97
CA ALA A 136 -6.59 7.13 -16.63
C ALA A 136 -6.51 5.74 -17.29
N GLY A 137 -6.48 4.69 -16.46
CA GLY A 137 -6.37 3.31 -16.91
C GLY A 137 -6.93 2.31 -15.90
N PHE A 138 -8.21 2.51 -15.58
CA PHE A 138 -9.11 1.69 -14.74
C PHE A 138 -8.90 1.70 -13.22
#